data_AF-A0A2S2PTQ0-F1
#
_entry.id   AF-A0A2S2PTQ0-F1
#
_cell.length_a   1.000
_cell.length_b   1.000
_cell.length_c   1.000
_cell.angle_alpha   90.00
_cell.angle_beta   90.00
_cell.angle_gamma   90.00
#
_symmetry.space_group_name_H-M   'P 1'
#
loop_
_entity.id
_entity.type
_entity.pdbx_description
1 polymer ?
#
loop_
_entity_poly.entity_id
_entity_poly.type
_entity_poly.pdbx_seq_one_letter_code
_entity_poly.pdbx_strand_id
1 'polypeptide(L)'
;MSLSSLVTFNKSTLNVDGLVDLGQFTPEHQVNEMADHALVFMYQPFRGPWIQAIGAFLSKGAAPNNVLQKLIIEATLLLENSGFQVHNTVTDGGPRNRGMWNAFGVTNTNFSCQHPDFCLF
;
A
#
# COMPACT_ATOMS: atom_id res chain seq x y z
N MET A 1 7.52 -3.23 7.41
CA MET A 1 8.89 -3.58 7.84
C MET A 1 9.44 -2.43 8.66
N SER A 2 10.00 -2.65 9.85
CA SER A 2 10.61 -1.55 10.64
C SER A 2 11.95 -1.13 10.04
N LEU A 3 12.25 0.17 10.08
CA LEU A 3 13.46 0.80 9.58
C LEU A 3 14.10 1.63 10.69
N SER A 4 15.41 1.84 10.61
CA SER A 4 16.07 2.89 11.37
C SER A 4 15.64 4.25 10.85
N SER A 5 15.07 5.09 11.71
CA SER A 5 14.72 6.47 11.34
C SER A 5 15.98 7.28 11.02
N LEU A 6 16.07 7.77 9.79
CA LEU A 6 17.17 8.62 9.34
C LEU A 6 16.63 9.56 8.26
N VAL A 7 17.00 10.84 8.35
CA VAL A 7 16.75 11.82 7.29
C VAL A 7 18.07 12.18 6.65
N THR A 8 18.13 12.13 5.32
CA THR A 8 19.35 12.46 4.56
C THR A 8 19.00 13.33 3.37
N PHE A 9 19.82 14.36 3.12
CA PHE A 9 19.69 15.15 1.90
C PHE A 9 20.41 14.44 0.75
N ASN A 10 19.64 14.02 -0.24
CA ASN A 10 20.13 13.35 -1.44
C ASN A 10 20.58 14.39 -2.46
N LYS A 11 21.89 14.53 -2.61
CA LYS A 11 22.50 15.54 -3.49
C LYS A 11 22.22 15.31 -4.97
N SER A 12 21.90 14.08 -5.37
CA SER A 12 21.65 13.74 -6.78
C SER A 12 20.23 14.09 -7.20
N THR A 13 19.24 13.85 -6.33
CA THR A 13 17.84 14.18 -6.58
C THR A 13 17.44 15.56 -6.06
N LEU A 14 18.30 16.19 -5.24
CA LEU A 14 18.04 17.41 -4.49
C LEU A 14 16.83 17.30 -3.56
N ASN A 15 16.51 16.08 -3.10
CA ASN A 15 15.40 15.80 -2.20
C ASN A 15 15.89 15.42 -0.80
N VAL A 16 14.99 15.57 0.17
CA VAL A 16 15.17 15.08 1.54
C VAL A 16 14.55 13.69 1.63
N ASP A 17 15.38 12.67 1.75
CA ASP A 17 14.97 11.28 1.89
C ASP A 17 14.73 10.93 3.37
N GLY A 18 13.83 9.98 3.64
CA GLY A 18 13.56 9.44 4.98
C GLY A 18 12.37 10.04 5.73
N LEU A 19 11.63 10.95 5.08
CA LEU A 19 10.32 11.41 5.57
C LEU A 19 9.21 10.43 5.16
N VAL A 20 8.05 10.55 5.80
CA VAL A 20 6.86 9.78 5.42
C VAL A 20 6.45 10.12 3.99
N ASP A 21 6.24 9.08 3.20
CA ASP A 21 5.76 9.17 1.83
C ASP A 21 4.86 7.96 1.51
N LEU A 22 3.55 8.20 1.54
CA LEU A 22 2.48 7.28 1.14
C LEU A 22 1.88 7.74 -0.21
N GLY A 23 2.66 8.44 -1.04
CA GLY A 23 2.23 9.02 -2.31
C GLY A 23 1.21 10.15 -2.12
N GLN A 24 0.26 10.25 -3.05
CA GLN A 24 -0.83 11.23 -3.02
C GLN A 24 -1.78 11.07 -1.81
N PHE A 25 -1.69 9.95 -1.09
CA PHE A 25 -2.52 9.68 0.08
C PHE A 25 -1.80 9.95 1.41
N THR A 26 -0.62 10.55 1.37
CA THR A 26 0.11 10.98 2.57
C THR A 26 -0.75 11.96 3.37
N PRO A 27 -1.09 11.66 4.65
CA PRO A 27 -1.82 12.60 5.48
C PRO A 27 -1.00 13.88 5.72
N GLU A 28 -1.63 15.05 5.60
CA GLU A 28 -0.93 16.35 5.72
C GLU A 28 -0.11 16.49 7.01
N HIS A 29 -0.65 15.97 8.12
CA HIS A 29 0.03 16.02 9.42
C HIS A 29 1.28 15.12 9.50
N GLN A 30 1.47 14.18 8.56
CA GLN A 30 2.62 13.25 8.53
C GLN A 30 3.70 13.63 7.53
N VAL A 31 3.45 14.57 6.61
CA VAL A 31 4.37 14.90 5.49
C VAL A 31 5.80 15.24 5.96
N ASN A 32 5.93 15.88 7.12
CA ASN A 32 7.23 16.28 7.69
C ASN A 32 7.72 15.35 8.80
N GLU A 33 7.08 14.20 9.01
CA GLU A 33 7.50 13.23 10.02
C GLU A 33 8.60 12.31 9.48
N MET A 34 9.52 11.90 10.35
CA MET A 34 10.53 10.89 10.01
C MET A 34 9.89 9.51 9.96
N ALA A 35 10.00 8.84 8.81
CA ALA A 35 9.53 7.49 8.65
C ALA A 35 10.36 6.51 9.50
N ASP A 36 9.69 5.45 9.95
CA ASP A 36 10.32 4.35 10.71
C ASP A 36 9.82 2.98 10.25
N HIS A 37 8.98 2.93 9.22
CA HIS A 37 8.51 1.71 8.59
C HIS A 37 8.49 1.86 7.07
N ALA A 38 8.75 0.75 6.38
CA ALA A 38 8.46 0.56 4.97
C ALA A 38 7.20 -0.29 4.78
N LEU A 39 6.33 0.15 3.88
CA LEU A 39 5.22 -0.60 3.33
C LEU A 39 5.57 -1.01 1.89
N VAL A 40 5.47 -2.30 1.57
CA VAL A 40 5.80 -2.82 0.23
C VAL A 40 4.63 -3.64 -0.28
N PHE A 41 4.19 -3.34 -1.50
CA PHE A 41 3.23 -4.15 -2.23
C PHE A 41 3.99 -5.07 -3.18
N MET A 42 3.57 -6.34 -3.21
CA MET A 42 4.15 -7.35 -4.09
C MET A 42 3.04 -8.03 -4.88
N TYR A 43 3.32 -8.32 -6.14
CA TYR A 43 2.49 -9.15 -6.99
C TYR A 43 3.10 -10.55 -7.09
N GLN A 44 2.25 -11.56 -6.88
CA GLN A 44 2.58 -12.96 -7.08
C GLN A 44 1.47 -13.59 -7.95
N PRO A 45 1.78 -14.09 -9.15
CA PRO A 45 0.80 -14.76 -9.98
C PRO A 45 0.44 -16.14 -9.39
N PHE A 46 -0.76 -16.61 -9.70
CA PHE A 46 -1.15 -18.01 -9.41
C PHE A 46 -0.37 -19.03 -10.24
N ARG A 47 0.08 -18.62 -11.44
CA ARG A 47 0.84 -19.45 -12.38
C ARG A 47 2.22 -18.85 -12.59
N GLY A 48 3.23 -19.53 -12.07
CA GLY A 48 4.64 -19.16 -12.22
C GLY A 48 5.32 -18.91 -10.88
N PRO A 49 6.62 -19.23 -10.74
CA PRO A 49 7.33 -19.13 -9.47
C PRO A 49 8.05 -17.78 -9.31
N TRP A 50 7.39 -16.67 -9.62
CA TRP A 50 7.99 -15.34 -9.53
C TRP A 50 7.19 -14.40 -8.62
N ILE A 51 7.87 -13.40 -8.08
CA ILE A 51 7.29 -12.35 -7.25
C ILE A 51 7.95 -11.04 -7.67
N GLN A 52 7.18 -9.95 -7.72
CA GLN A 52 7.71 -8.63 -8.03
C GLN A 52 7.18 -7.60 -7.04
N ALA A 53 8.05 -6.75 -6.51
CA ALA A 53 7.61 -5.56 -5.80
C ALA A 53 7.03 -4.55 -6.80
N ILE A 54 5.81 -4.08 -6.53
CA ILE A 54 5.06 -3.18 -7.43
C ILE A 54 4.88 -1.78 -6.83
N GLY A 55 5.18 -1.61 -5.54
CA GLY A 55 5.14 -0.32 -4.87
C GLY A 55 5.85 -0.39 -3.52
N ALA A 56 6.52 0.69 -3.15
CA ALA A 56 7.20 0.83 -1.88
C ALA A 56 6.96 2.24 -1.33
N PHE A 57 6.64 2.33 -0.05
CA PHE A 57 6.25 3.55 0.64
C PHE A 57 6.91 3.64 2.01
N LEU A 58 7.12 4.87 2.47
CA LEU A 58 7.65 5.17 3.80
C LEU A 58 6.52 5.64 4.71
N SER A 59 6.44 5.07 5.92
CA SER A 59 5.39 5.40 6.89
C SER A 59 5.93 5.62 8.29
N LYS A 60 5.15 6.39 9.09
CA LYS A 60 5.31 6.46 10.54
C LYS A 60 4.44 5.40 11.20
N GLY A 61 5.07 4.35 11.71
CA GLY A 61 4.39 3.16 12.19
C GLY A 61 3.64 2.43 11.06
N ALA A 62 2.62 1.66 11.45
CA ALA A 62 1.73 1.03 10.50
C ALA A 62 0.83 2.07 9.81
N ALA A 63 0.78 2.03 8.48
CA ALA A 63 -0.01 2.95 7.68
C ALA A 63 -1.49 2.98 8.11
N PRO A 64 -2.15 4.16 8.07
CA PRO A 64 -3.57 4.27 8.40
C PRO A 64 -4.44 3.37 7.51
N ASN A 65 -5.52 2.82 8.08
CA ASN A 65 -6.41 1.89 7.38
C ASN A 65 -7.07 2.50 6.13
N ASN A 66 -7.46 3.78 6.19
CA ASN A 66 -8.03 4.52 5.07
C ASN A 66 -6.99 4.75 3.95
N VAL A 67 -5.71 4.92 4.29
CA VAL A 67 -4.64 5.06 3.30
C VAL A 67 -4.33 3.71 2.66
N LEU A 68 -4.23 2.64 3.46
CA LEU A 68 -4.05 1.28 2.96
C LEU A 68 -5.14 0.87 1.97
N GLN A 69 -6.41 1.18 2.29
CA GLN A 69 -7.53 0.92 1.39
C GLN A 69 -7.34 1.57 0.01
N LYS A 70 -6.97 2.85 -0.01
CA LYS A 70 -6.74 3.61 -1.25
C LYS A 70 -5.54 3.07 -2.04
N LEU A 71 -4.44 2.76 -1.37
CA LEU A 71 -3.25 2.19 -1.99
C LEU A 71 -3.52 0.82 -2.63
N ILE A 72 -4.34 -0.03 -2.00
CA ILE A 72 -4.73 -1.33 -2.58
C ILE A 72 -5.60 -1.15 -3.81
N ILE A 73 -6.57 -0.23 -3.78
CA ILE A 73 -7.41 0.07 -4.94
C ILE A 73 -6.53 0.58 -6.09
N GLU A 74 -5.64 1.54 -5.84
CA GLU A 74 -4.74 2.09 -6.86
C GLU A 74 -3.80 1.03 -7.42
N ALA A 75 -3.16 0.21 -6.57
CA ALA A 75 -2.30 -0.89 -7.01
C ALA A 75 -3.06 -1.91 -7.87
N THR A 76 -4.30 -2.23 -7.50
CA THR A 76 -5.17 -3.14 -8.26
C THR A 76 -5.46 -2.57 -9.64
N LEU A 77 -5.91 -1.32 -9.71
CA LEU A 77 -6.22 -0.64 -10.98
C LEU A 77 -5.00 -0.54 -11.89
N LEU A 78 -3.81 -0.20 -11.36
CA LEU A 78 -2.58 -0.10 -12.14
C LEU A 78 -2.11 -1.46 -12.67
N LEU A 79 -2.24 -2.54 -11.88
CA LEU A 79 -1.94 -3.89 -12.32
C LEU A 79 -2.88 -4.35 -13.44
N GLU A 80 -4.18 -4.11 -13.29
CA GLU A 80 -5.16 -4.53 -14.28
C GLU A 80 -5.06 -3.73 -15.58
N ASN A 81 -4.76 -2.43 -15.50
CA ASN A 81 -4.38 -1.60 -16.65
C ASN A 81 -3.15 -2.12 -17.39
N SER A 82 -2.25 -2.80 -16.68
CA SER A 82 -1.04 -3.39 -17.25
C SER A 82 -1.29 -4.80 -17.82
N GLY A 83 -2.53 -5.29 -17.82
CA GLY A 83 -2.93 -6.58 -18.38
C GLY A 83 -2.88 -7.76 -17.40
N PHE A 84 -2.62 -7.50 -16.11
CA PHE A 84 -2.71 -8.53 -15.07
C PHE A 84 -4.14 -8.65 -14.54
N GLN A 85 -4.41 -9.69 -13.76
CA GLN A 85 -5.66 -9.84 -13.04
C GLN A 85 -5.37 -10.03 -11.56
N VAL A 86 -6.11 -9.33 -10.70
CA VAL A 86 -5.96 -9.41 -9.25
C VAL A 86 -7.22 -10.05 -8.68
N HIS A 87 -7.09 -11.26 -8.15
CA HIS A 87 -8.25 -11.97 -7.55
C HIS A 87 -8.26 -11.91 -6.02
N ASN A 88 -7.10 -11.72 -5.41
CA ASN A 88 -6.97 -11.67 -3.96
C ASN A 88 -5.89 -10.68 -3.52
N THR A 89 -6.11 -10.06 -2.37
CA THR A 89 -5.10 -9.31 -1.64
C THR A 89 -4.82 -10.04 -0.34
N VAL A 90 -3.54 -10.28 -0.04
CA VAL A 90 -3.10 -10.98 1.19
C VAL A 90 -2.44 -9.98 2.12
N THR A 91 -2.88 -9.94 3.39
CA THR A 91 -2.29 -9.10 4.43
C THR A 91 -2.09 -9.90 5.72
N ASP A 92 -1.29 -9.38 6.65
CA ASP A 92 -1.27 -9.92 8.01
C ASP A 92 -2.58 -9.58 8.78
N GLY A 93 -2.73 -10.14 9.99
CA GLY A 93 -3.86 -9.89 10.88
C GLY A 93 -3.73 -8.66 11.79
N GLY A 94 -2.82 -7.74 11.49
CA GLY A 94 -2.54 -6.56 12.29
C GLY A 94 -3.77 -5.63 12.43
N PRO A 95 -3.87 -4.81 13.50
CA PRO A 95 -5.05 -3.96 13.74
C PRO A 95 -5.39 -3.01 12.59
N ARG A 96 -4.39 -2.43 11.91
CA ARG A 96 -4.59 -1.54 10.75
C ARG A 96 -5.17 -2.29 9.55
N ASN A 97 -4.65 -3.47 9.25
CA ASN A 97 -5.15 -4.34 8.17
C ASN A 97 -6.57 -4.82 8.45
N ARG A 98 -6.88 -5.23 9.69
CA ARG A 98 -8.27 -5.55 10.11
C ARG A 98 -9.20 -4.35 9.98
N GLY A 99 -8.74 -3.16 10.33
CA GLY A 99 -9.49 -1.92 10.14
C GLY A 99 -9.75 -1.60 8.65
N MET A 100 -8.84 -2.00 7.77
CA MET A 100 -8.98 -1.88 6.33
C MET A 100 -9.92 -2.95 5.75
N TRP A 101 -9.88 -4.19 6.25
CA TRP A 101 -10.85 -5.25 5.89
C TRP A 101 -12.28 -4.77 6.14
N ASN A 102 -12.53 -4.19 7.32
CA ASN A 102 -13.83 -3.61 7.64
C ASN A 102 -14.24 -2.48 6.67
N ALA A 103 -13.28 -1.66 6.22
CA ALA A 103 -13.54 -0.61 5.23
C ALA A 103 -13.89 -1.16 3.84
N PHE A 104 -13.41 -2.36 3.50
CA PHE A 104 -13.84 -3.13 2.33
C PHE A 104 -15.11 -3.97 2.55
N GLY A 105 -15.71 -3.92 3.75
CA GLY A 105 -16.88 -4.75 4.09
C GLY A 105 -16.55 -6.21 4.37
N VAL A 106 -15.28 -6.56 4.53
CA VAL A 106 -14.82 -7.91 4.87
C VAL A 106 -14.96 -8.10 6.38
N THR A 107 -15.73 -9.10 6.78
CA THR A 107 -16.09 -9.43 8.16
C THR A 107 -16.05 -10.95 8.38
N ASN A 108 -16.41 -11.43 9.57
CA ASN A 108 -16.48 -12.86 9.85
C ASN A 108 -17.58 -13.59 9.06
N THR A 109 -18.56 -12.86 8.51
CA THR A 109 -19.66 -13.42 7.71
C THR A 109 -19.55 -13.08 6.23
N ASN A 110 -18.71 -12.11 5.85
CA ASN A 110 -18.44 -11.74 4.47
C ASN A 110 -16.93 -11.76 4.20
N PHE A 111 -16.47 -12.72 3.39
CA PHE A 111 -15.04 -12.96 3.13
C PHE A 111 -14.56 -12.39 1.78
N SER A 112 -15.37 -11.56 1.13
CA SER A 112 -15.06 -10.91 -0.15
C SER A 112 -15.52 -9.46 -0.16
N CYS A 113 -14.91 -8.66 -1.03
CA CYS A 113 -15.34 -7.29 -1.31
C CYS A 113 -15.65 -7.13 -2.80
N GLN A 114 -16.37 -6.06 -3.13
CA GLN A 114 -16.60 -5.70 -4.53
C GLN A 114 -15.25 -5.41 -5.21
N HIS A 115 -15.05 -6.00 -6.38
CA HIS A 115 -13.88 -5.69 -7.21
C HIS A 115 -13.96 -4.22 -7.66
N PRO A 116 -12.86 -3.46 -7.65
CA PRO A 116 -12.88 -2.10 -8.19
C PRO A 116 -13.07 -2.18 -9.71
N ASP A 117 -14.33 -2.25 -10.15
CA ASP A 117 -14.68 -2.43 -11.55
C ASP A 117 -14.19 -1.26 -12.39
N PHE A 118 -13.51 -1.61 -13.48
CA PHE A 118 -13.41 -0.75 -14.65
C PHE A 118 -14.80 -0.63 -15.27
N CYS A 119 -15.59 0.37 -14.86
CA CYS A 119 -16.57 0.94 -15.78
C CYS A 119 -15.78 1.59 -16.93
N LEU A 120 -15.42 0.77 -17.91
CA LEU A 120 -14.96 1.19 -19.23
C LEU A 120 -16.06 2.08 -19.83
N PHE A 121 -15.78 3.38 -19.96
CA PHE A 121 -16.47 4.24 -20.91
C PHE A 121 -16.00 3.93 -22.33
#